data_AF-A0A917UY65-F1
#
_entry.id   AF-A0A917UY65-F1
#
_cell.length_a   1.000
_cell.length_b   1.000
_cell.length_c   1.000
_cell.angle_alpha   90.00
_cell.angle_beta   90.00
_cell.angle_gamma   90.00
#
_symmetry.space_group_name_H-M   'P 1'
#
loop_
_entity.id
_entity.type
_entity.pdbx_description
1 polymer ?
#
loop_
_entity_poly.entity_id
_entity_poly.type
_entity_poly.pdbx_seq_one_letter_code
_entity_poly.pdbx_strand_id
1 'polypeptide(L)' 'MAGPLAPFTDAFALELRRRGYTPLSAVAQLRQVARLSRWLEDRQLGAGCLTRGRVEEFWVSPRIVETSLK' A
#
# COMPACT_ATOMS: atom_id res chain seq x y z
N MET A 1 9.08 -2.77 -1.38
CA MET A 1 7.64 -3.00 -1.61
C MET A 1 7.52 -3.98 -2.76
N ALA A 2 6.61 -4.95 -2.69
CA ALA A 2 6.39 -5.94 -3.74
C ALA A 2 4.87 -6.04 -4.04
N GLY A 3 4.52 -6.69 -5.16
CA GLY A 3 3.14 -6.86 -5.59
C GLY A 3 2.65 -5.79 -6.58
N PRO A 4 1.34 -5.73 -6.84
CA PRO A 4 0.73 -4.93 -7.90
C PRO A 4 1.04 -3.43 -7.85
N LEU A 5 1.31 -2.88 -6.66
CA LEU A 5 1.60 -1.46 -6.49
C LEU A 5 3.09 -1.11 -6.52
N ALA A 6 3.99 -2.10 -6.61
CA ALA A 6 5.43 -1.88 -6.61
C ALA A 6 5.92 -0.89 -7.69
N PRO A 7 5.40 -0.89 -8.93
CA PRO A 7 5.82 0.07 -9.95
C PRO A 7 5.53 1.53 -9.60
N PHE A 8 4.62 1.80 -8.66
CA PHE A 8 4.22 3.17 -8.28
C PHE A 8 4.95 3.71 -7.05
N THR A 9 5.81 2.90 -6.42
CA THR A 9 6.48 3.23 -5.14
C THR A 9 7.20 4.58 -5.19
N ASP A 10 8.06 4.77 -6.18
CA ASP A 10 8.94 5.94 -6.25
C ASP A 10 8.15 7.20 -6.60
N ALA A 11 7.21 7.09 -7.54
CA ALA A 11 6.30 8.18 -7.90
C ALA A 11 5.45 8.62 -6.70
N PHE A 12 4.95 7.67 -5.91
CA PHE A 12 4.18 7.96 -4.71
C PHE A 12 5.04 8.62 -3.62
N ALA A 13 6.27 8.13 -3.39
CA ALA A 13 7.20 8.73 -2.44
C ALA A 13 7.57 10.17 -2.83
N LEU A 14 7.77 10.43 -4.13
CA LEU A 14 8.03 11.76 -4.67
C LEU A 14 6.82 12.69 -4.46
N GLU A 15 5.61 12.21 -4.73
CA GLU A 15 4.38 12.99 -4.55
C GLU A 15 4.14 13.36 -3.08
N LEU A 16 4.42 12.45 -2.14
CA LEU A 16 4.34 12.74 -0.71
C LEU A 16 5.28 13.89 -0.32
N ARG A 17 6.54 13.85 -0.79
CA ARG A 17 7.51 14.94 -0.55
C ARG A 17 7.03 16.25 -1.14
N ARG A 18 6.49 16.23 -2.37
CA ARG A 18 5.93 17.41 -3.04
C ARG A 18 4.76 18.04 -2.25
N ARG A 19 3.99 17.21 -1.55
CA ARG A 19 2.89 17.64 -0.67
C ARG A 19 3.35 18.10 0.73
N GLY A 20 4.65 18.15 1.00
CA GLY A 20 5.20 18.60 2.27
C GLY A 20 5.24 17.51 3.36
N TYR A 21 5.05 16.23 3.00
CA TYR A 21 5.28 15.15 3.95
C TYR A 21 6.77 15.07 4.29
N THR A 22 7.07 14.93 5.58
CA THR A 22 8.42 14.65 6.04
C THR A 22 8.84 13.25 5.62
N PRO A 23 10.15 12.95 5.55
CA PRO A 23 10.61 11.59 5.28
C PRO A 23 9.98 10.55 6.21
N LEU A 24 9.80 10.91 7.49
CA LEU A 24 9.20 10.03 8.50
C LEU A 24 7.72 9.74 8.20
N SER A 25 6.91 10.76 7.90
CA SER A 25 5.50 10.54 7.58
C SER A 25 5.32 9.84 6.23
N ALA A 26 6.22 10.07 5.27
CA ALA A 26 6.21 9.37 3.99
C ALA A 26 6.46 7.86 4.15
N VAL A 27 7.37 7.45 5.02
CA VAL A 27 7.59 6.03 5.35
C VAL A 27 6.33 5.39 5.93
N ALA A 28 5.60 6.10 6.81
CA ALA A 28 4.35 5.59 7.36
C ALA A 28 3.28 5.37 6.28
N GLN A 29 3.16 6.30 5.31
CA GLN A 29 2.25 6.15 4.17
C GLN A 29 2.65 4.97 3.27
N LEU A 30 3.94 4.85 2.94
CA LEU A 30 4.47 3.74 2.12
C LEU A 30 4.22 2.37 2.76
N ARG A 31 4.27 2.26 4.10
CA ARG A 31 3.91 1.02 4.80
C ARG A 31 2.43 0.66 4.61
N GLN A 32 1.52 1.63 4.59
CA GLN A 32 0.11 1.35 4.29
C GLN A 32 -0.09 0.89 2.84
N VAL A 33 0.60 1.54 1.89
CA VAL A 33 0.56 1.11 0.48
C VAL A 33 1.13 -0.29 0.29
N ALA A 34 2.20 -0.66 1.01
CA ALA A 34 2.75 -2.00 0.96
C ALA A 34 1.74 -3.07 1.44
N ARG A 35 1.00 -2.78 2.52
CA ARG A 35 -0.06 -3.66 3.03
C ARG A 35 -1.23 -3.77 2.05
N LEU A 36 -1.61 -2.66 1.41
CA LEU A 36 -2.62 -2.67 0.36
C LEU A 36 -2.15 -3.48 -0.86
N SER A 37 -0.88 -3.35 -1.26
CA SER A 37 -0.29 -4.12 -2.36
C SER A 37 -0.37 -5.62 -2.11
N ARG A 38 -0.02 -6.06 -0.88
CA ARG A 38 -0.16 -7.47 -0.47
C ARG A 38 -1.61 -7.93 -0.49
N TRP A 39 -2.53 -7.13 0.06
CA TRP A 39 -3.96 -7.45 0.07
C TRP A 39 -4.55 -7.61 -1.35
N LEU A 40 -4.09 -6.81 -2.31
CA LEU A 40 -4.47 -6.93 -3.72
C LEU A 40 -3.92 -8.24 -4.32
N GLU A 41 -2.65 -8.56 -4.04
CA GLU A 41 -1.98 -9.78 -4.53
C GLU A 41 -2.65 -11.05 -4.00
N ASP A 42 -2.99 -11.10 -2.71
CA ASP A 42 -3.72 -12.21 -2.09
C ASP A 42 -5.10 -12.46 -2.75
N ARG A 43 -5.66 -11.43 -3.38
CA ARG A 43 -6.94 -11.46 -4.10
C ARG A 43 -6.79 -11.54 -5.62
N GLN A 44 -5.56 -11.69 -6.11
CA GLN A 44 -5.21 -11.71 -7.54
C GLN A 44 -5.69 -10.46 -8.29
N LEU A 45 -5.70 -9.31 -7.62
CA LEU A 45 -6.10 -8.03 -8.18
C LEU A 45 -4.88 -7.22 -8.61
N GLY A 46 -4.93 -6.67 -9.83
CA GLY A 46 -3.93 -5.73 -10.32
C GLY A 46 -4.16 -4.31 -9.81
N ALA A 47 -3.19 -3.41 -10.03
CA ALA A 47 -3.32 -1.99 -9.70
C ALA A 47 -4.52 -1.32 -10.39
N GLY A 48 -4.84 -1.73 -11.62
CA GLY A 48 -6.00 -1.21 -12.37
C GLY A 48 -7.36 -1.58 -11.77
N CYS A 49 -7.41 -2.55 -10.85
CA CYS A 49 -8.62 -2.93 -10.12
C CYS A 49 -8.81 -2.12 -8.84
N LEU A 50 -7.89 -1.21 -8.51
CA LEU A 50 -7.98 -0.39 -7.30
C LEU A 50 -9.06 0.68 -7.46
N THR A 51 -10.21 0.44 -6.83
CA THR A 51 -11.33 1.38 -6.75
C THR A 51 -11.54 1.86 -5.32
N ARG A 52 -12.37 2.89 -5.14
CA ARG A 52 -12.78 3.32 -3.80
C ARG A 52 -13.38 2.17 -2.97
N GLY A 53 -14.24 1.36 -3.57
CA GLY A 53 -14.83 0.19 -2.91
C GLY A 53 -13.77 -0.82 -2.47
N ARG A 54 -12.74 -1.08 -3.29
CA ARG A 54 -11.62 -1.96 -2.90
C ARG A 54 -10.78 -1.39 -1.75
N VAL A 55 -10.62 -0.07 -1.71
CA VAL A 55 -9.95 0.60 -0.59
C VAL A 55 -10.77 0.45 0.69
N GLU A 56 -12.09 0.60 0.62
CA GLU A 56 -13.00 0.38 1.76
C GLU A 56 -12.99 -1.09 2.23
N GLU A 57 -13.03 -2.05 1.31
CA GLU A 57 -12.87 -3.48 1.60
C GLU A 57 -11.54 -3.77 2.33
N PHE A 58 -10.45 -3.13 1.91
CA PHE A 58 -9.15 -3.25 2.58
C PHE A 58 -9.20 -2.73 4.02
N TRP A 59 -9.91 -1.62 4.29
CA TRP A 59 -10.00 -1.04 5.64
C TRP A 59 -10.81 -1.89 6.62
N VAL A 60 -11.82 -2.62 6.14
CA VAL A 60 -12.62 -3.53 6.97
C VAL A 60 -12.04 -4.96 7.04
N SER A 61 -11.13 -5.30 6.13
CA SER A 61 -10.46 -6.59 6.12
C SER A 61 -9.65 -6.80 7.42
N PRO A 62 -9.60 -8.03 7.97
CA PRO A 62 -8.71 -8.35 9.06
C PRO A 62 -7.29 -7.89 8.72
N ARG A 63 -6.68 -7.12 9.63
CA ARG A 63 -5.30 -6.69 9.45
C ARG A 63 -4.44 -7.95 9.43
N ILE A 64 -3.93 -8.32 8.27
CA ILE A 64 -2.85 -9.31 8.21
C ILE A 64 -1.68 -8.69 8.98
N VAL A 65 -1.45 -9.20 10.18
CA VAL A 65 -0.22 -8.97 10.90
C VAL A 65 0.78 -9.92 10.27
N GLU A 66 1.80 -9.36 9.64
CA GLU A 66 2.92 -10.14 9.17
C GLU A 66 3.69 -10.57 10.43
N THR A 67 3.18 -11.58 11.12
CA THR A 67 3.94 -12.32 12.13
C THR A 67 5.02 -13.03 11.33
N SER A 68 6.16 -12.35 11.22
CA SER A 68 7.44 -12.98 10.91
C SER A 68 7.67 -14.05 11.96
N LEU A 69 7.23 -15.29 11.69
CA LEU A 69 7.74 -16.46 12.40
C LEU A 69 9.22 -16.57 12.04
N LYS A 70 10.06 -16.32 13.04
CA LYS A 70 11.47 -16.65 13.05
C LYS A 70 11.66 -17.77 14.07
#